data_AF-A0ABD2W206-F1
#
_entry.id   AF-A0ABD2W206-F1
#
_cell.length_a   1.000
_cell.length_b   1.000
_cell.length_c   1.000
_cell.angle_alpha   90.00
_cell.angle_beta   90.00
_cell.angle_gamma   90.00
#
_symmetry.space_group_name_H-M   'P 1'
#
loop_
_entity.id
_entity.type
_entity.pdbx_description
1 polymer ?
#
loop_
_entity_poly.entity_id
_entity_poly.type
_entity_poly.pdbx_seq_one_letter_code
_entity_poly.pdbx_strand_id
1 'polypeptide(L)'
;MVKPDLSFYDMMQSTPENAPKFAYEVYFKIARDHKIRYLSGYEETCTQHLCEIMLRGFFRRWTPAIFWQLIHYRLPILCCDMIIEVMDNKDLFNICMAVAAGQN
;
A
#
# COMPACT_ATOMS: atom_id res chain seq x y z
N MET A 1 -13.81 -12.22 -18.65
CA MET A 1 -12.75 -12.34 -19.67
C MET A 1 -11.74 -11.24 -19.41
N VAL A 2 -10.64 -11.54 -18.72
CA VAL A 2 -9.61 -10.54 -18.33
C VAL A 2 -8.60 -10.47 -19.47
N LYS A 3 -8.42 -9.29 -20.06
CA LYS A 3 -7.50 -9.06 -21.18
C LYS A 3 -6.03 -9.20 -20.72
N PRO A 4 -5.13 -9.79 -21.52
CA PRO A 4 -3.78 -10.14 -21.06
C PRO A 4 -2.77 -8.97 -21.00
N ASP A 5 -3.14 -7.77 -21.48
CA ASP A 5 -2.16 -6.72 -21.81
C ASP A 5 -2.35 -5.42 -21.01
N LEU A 6 -2.61 -5.53 -19.70
CA LEU A 6 -2.57 -4.35 -18.81
C LEU A 6 -1.11 -3.98 -18.54
N SER A 7 -0.70 -2.78 -18.95
CA SER A 7 0.65 -2.27 -18.68
C SER A 7 0.82 -1.96 -17.19
N PHE A 8 2.08 -1.90 -16.72
CA PHE A 8 2.41 -1.52 -15.35
C PHE A 8 1.79 -0.16 -14.95
N TYR A 9 1.60 0.74 -15.93
CA TYR A 9 0.96 2.03 -15.75
C TYR A 9 -0.55 1.92 -15.51
N ASP A 10 -1.24 1.08 -16.28
CA ASP A 10 -2.68 0.82 -16.11
C ASP A 10 -2.97 0.08 -14.78
N MET A 11 -2.00 -0.68 -14.29
CA MET A 11 -2.03 -1.34 -12.97
C MET A 11 -1.97 -0.35 -11.81
N MET A 12 -1.12 0.68 -11.88
CA MET A 12 -1.03 1.71 -10.83
C MET A 12 -2.29 2.59 -10.74
N GLN A 13 -3.07 2.65 -11.82
CA GLN A 13 -4.32 3.42 -11.91
C GLN A 13 -5.56 2.62 -11.46
N SER A 14 -5.42 1.32 -11.13
CA SER A 14 -6.56 0.48 -10.75
C SER A 14 -7.00 0.71 -9.29
N THR A 15 -8.32 0.66 -9.06
CA THR A 15 -8.94 1.00 -7.77
C THR A 15 -8.38 0.17 -6.61
N PRO A 16 -8.28 0.76 -5.40
CA PRO A 16 -7.65 0.13 -4.25
C PRO A 16 -8.25 -1.24 -3.90
N GLU A 17 -9.53 -1.52 -4.23
CA GLU A 17 -10.23 -2.77 -3.90
C GLU A 17 -9.46 -4.03 -4.31
N ASN A 18 -8.78 -4.00 -5.45
CA ASN A 18 -8.08 -5.17 -6.01
C ASN A 18 -6.56 -5.16 -5.77
N ALA A 19 -6.01 -4.05 -5.27
CA ALA A 19 -4.58 -3.81 -5.13
C ALA A 19 -3.78 -4.86 -4.34
N PRO A 20 -4.26 -5.44 -3.22
CA PRO A 20 -3.46 -6.39 -2.45
C PRO A 20 -3.25 -7.72 -3.18
N LYS A 21 -4.31 -8.22 -3.84
CA LYS A 21 -4.29 -9.48 -4.58
C LYS A 21 -3.50 -9.33 -5.88
N PHE A 22 -3.70 -8.21 -6.57
CA PHE A 22 -2.94 -7.87 -7.78
C PHE A 22 -1.46 -7.65 -7.50
N ALA A 23 -1.09 -6.92 -6.45
CA ALA A 23 0.31 -6.65 -6.15
C ALA A 23 1.06 -7.92 -5.73
N TYR A 24 0.40 -8.84 -5.03
CA TYR A 24 0.96 -10.15 -4.72
C TYR A 24 1.19 -11.00 -5.98
N GLU A 25 0.20 -11.08 -6.88
CA GLU A 25 0.33 -11.82 -8.14
C GLU A 25 1.38 -11.20 -9.08
N VAL A 26 1.43 -9.87 -9.14
CA VAL A 26 2.42 -9.10 -9.91
C VAL A 26 3.82 -9.30 -9.34
N TYR A 27 3.98 -9.22 -8.01
CA TYR A 27 5.25 -9.47 -7.35
C TYR A 27 5.74 -10.89 -7.65
N PHE A 28 4.88 -11.91 -7.52
CA PHE A 28 5.25 -13.29 -7.81
C PHE A 28 5.56 -13.53 -9.29
N LYS A 29 4.81 -12.87 -10.19
CA LYS A 29 5.04 -12.96 -11.63
C LYS A 29 6.37 -12.31 -12.03
N ILE A 30 6.68 -11.14 -11.46
CA ILE A 30 7.96 -10.44 -11.65
C ILE A 30 9.08 -11.28 -11.04
N ALA A 31 8.96 -11.73 -9.79
CA ALA A 31 9.93 -12.55 -9.07
C ALA A 31 10.28 -13.87 -9.78
N ARG A 32 9.32 -14.45 -10.52
CA ARG A 32 9.52 -15.68 -11.31
C ARG A 32 10.03 -15.43 -12.72
N ASP A 33 9.96 -14.21 -13.23
CA ASP A 33 10.41 -13.89 -14.59
C ASP A 33 11.94 -13.76 -14.62
N HIS A 34 12.56 -14.52 -15.51
CA HIS A 34 14.01 -14.53 -15.74
C HIS A 34 14.55 -13.15 -16.15
N LYS A 35 13.65 -12.24 -16.59
CA LYS A 35 13.96 -10.83 -16.89
C LYS A 35 14.37 -10.01 -15.68
N ILE A 36 14.15 -10.46 -14.45
CA ILE A 36 14.76 -9.84 -13.26
C ILE A 36 16.28 -9.79 -13.35
N ARG A 37 16.92 -10.70 -14.11
CA ARG A 37 18.37 -10.59 -14.36
C ARG A 37 18.78 -9.26 -14.99
N TYR A 38 17.90 -8.57 -15.72
CA TYR A 38 18.17 -7.24 -16.27
C TYR A 38 18.03 -6.12 -15.23
N LEU A 39 17.39 -6.41 -14.10
CA LEU A 39 17.32 -5.51 -12.94
C LEU A 39 18.49 -5.73 -11.98
N SER A 40 19.52 -6.49 -12.37
CA SER A 40 20.70 -6.70 -11.53
C SER A 40 21.38 -5.37 -11.21
N GLY A 41 21.43 -5.01 -9.93
CA GLY A 41 21.89 -3.72 -9.43
C GLY A 41 20.77 -2.75 -9.02
N TYR A 42 19.50 -3.06 -9.33
CA TYR A 42 18.32 -2.25 -8.98
C TYR A 42 17.29 -3.04 -8.17
N GLU A 43 17.58 -4.29 -7.79
CA GLU A 43 16.62 -5.16 -7.11
C GLU A 43 16.11 -4.55 -5.82
N GLU A 44 16.99 -3.91 -5.05
CA GLU A 44 16.62 -3.26 -3.79
C GLU A 44 15.69 -2.07 -4.02
N THR A 45 16.01 -1.20 -4.99
CA THR A 45 15.17 -0.04 -5.33
C THR A 45 13.82 -0.47 -5.90
N CYS A 46 13.78 -1.47 -6.78
CA CYS A 46 12.53 -2.02 -7.31
C CYS A 46 11.69 -2.67 -6.21
N THR A 47 12.33 -3.43 -5.31
CA THR A 47 11.65 -4.06 -4.17
C THR A 47 11.09 -3.00 -3.24
N GLN A 48 11.87 -1.97 -2.90
CA GLN A 48 11.43 -0.86 -2.06
C GLN A 48 10.25 -0.13 -2.70
N HIS A 49 10.31 0.18 -3.99
CA HIS A 49 9.22 0.85 -4.70
C HIS A 49 7.93 0.01 -4.74
N LEU A 50 8.04 -1.29 -4.99
CA LEU A 50 6.90 -2.21 -4.96
C LEU A 50 6.30 -2.32 -3.56
N CYS A 51 7.15 -2.45 -2.53
CA CYS A 51 6.73 -2.44 -1.13
C CYS A 51 6.04 -1.13 -0.77
N GLU A 52 6.55 0.02 -1.23
CA GLU A 52 5.93 1.32 -1.00
C GLU A 52 4.53 1.41 -1.61
N ILE A 53 4.34 0.97 -2.86
CA ILE A 53 3.02 0.95 -3.51
C ILE A 53 2.05 0.04 -2.74
N MET A 54 2.50 -1.17 -2.39
CA MET A 54 1.70 -2.15 -1.66
C MET A 54 1.26 -1.64 -0.29
N LEU A 55 2.21 -1.13 0.48
CA LEU A 55 1.96 -0.60 1.82
C LEU A 55 1.08 0.64 1.77
N ARG A 56 1.27 1.54 0.78
CA ARG A 56 0.42 2.73 0.61
C ARG A 56 -1.04 2.34 0.39
N GLY A 57 -1.29 1.36 -0.47
CA GLY A 57 -2.64 0.86 -0.73
C GLY A 57 -3.26 0.20 0.50
N PHE A 58 -2.47 -0.60 1.24
CA PHE A 58 -2.91 -1.21 2.49
C PHE A 58 -3.27 -0.15 3.54
N PHE A 59 -2.36 0.77 3.84
CA PHE A 59 -2.56 1.77 4.88
C PHE A 59 -3.67 2.76 4.56
N ARG A 60 -3.79 3.23 3.31
CA ARG A 60 -4.89 4.13 2.94
C ARG A 60 -6.28 3.54 3.20
N ARG A 61 -6.42 2.21 3.13
CA ARG A 61 -7.69 1.54 3.44
C ARG A 61 -7.98 1.45 4.93
N TRP A 62 -6.98 1.11 5.73
CA TRP A 62 -7.20 0.72 7.13
C TRP A 62 -6.89 1.85 8.13
N THR A 63 -5.90 2.68 7.83
CA THR A 63 -5.40 3.70 8.74
C THR A 63 -6.42 4.79 9.09
N PRO A 64 -7.38 5.21 8.23
CA PRO A 64 -8.36 6.22 8.65
C PRO A 64 -9.24 5.77 9.82
N ALA A 65 -9.72 4.53 9.79
CA ALA A 65 -10.55 3.98 10.87
C ALA A 65 -9.73 3.79 12.15
N ILE A 66 -8.49 3.30 12.02
CA ILE A 66 -7.53 3.14 13.13
C ILE A 66 -7.22 4.50 13.77
N PHE A 67 -6.92 5.51 12.95
CA PHE A 67 -6.65 6.87 13.40
C PHE A 67 -7.86 7.50 14.09
N TRP A 68 -9.05 7.30 13.52
CA TRP A 68 -10.30 7.79 14.10
C TRP A 68 -10.55 7.23 15.51
N GLN A 69 -10.22 5.95 15.74
CA GLN A 69 -10.26 5.33 17.07
C GLN A 69 -9.19 5.91 18.01
N LEU A 70 -7.95 6.08 17.54
CA LEU A 70 -6.85 6.67 18.33
C LEU A 70 -7.16 8.05 18.85
N ILE A 71 -7.80 8.89 18.03
CA ILE A 71 -8.18 10.24 18.45
C ILE A 71 -9.49 10.27 19.23
N HIS A 72 -10.01 9.12 19.64
CA HIS A 72 -11.29 8.96 20.33
C HIS A 72 -12.46 9.65 19.61
N TYR A 73 -12.53 9.46 18.29
CA TYR A 73 -13.63 9.92 17.45
C TYR A 73 -13.82 11.45 17.42
N ARG A 74 -12.79 12.23 17.79
CA ARG A 74 -12.87 13.69 17.90
C ARG A 74 -13.06 14.42 16.56
N LEU A 75 -12.76 13.77 15.45
CA LEU A 75 -12.96 14.30 14.10
C LEU A 75 -13.93 13.40 13.32
N PRO A 76 -14.67 13.92 12.34
CA PRO A 76 -15.39 13.07 11.39
C PRO A 76 -14.43 12.14 10.62
N ILE A 77 -14.90 10.94 10.26
CA ILE A 77 -14.08 9.96 9.52
C ILE A 77 -13.57 10.53 8.18
N LEU A 78 -14.36 11.36 7.50
CA LEU A 78 -13.97 12.04 6.26
C LEU A 78 -12.73 12.94 6.47
N CYS A 79 -12.63 13.63 7.60
CA CYS A 79 -11.46 14.43 7.92
C CYS A 79 -10.24 13.55 8.20
N CYS A 80 -10.45 12.37 8.80
CA CYS A 80 -9.40 11.38 9.00
C CYS A 80 -8.87 10.89 7.65
N ASP A 81 -9.74 10.58 6.69
CA ASP A 81 -9.35 10.18 5.33
C ASP A 81 -8.43 11.22 4.68
N MET A 82 -8.80 12.51 4.76
CA MET A 82 -8.00 13.61 4.20
C MET A 82 -6.61 13.73 4.85
N ILE A 83 -6.52 13.53 6.17
CA ILE A 83 -5.24 13.56 6.91
C ILE A 83 -4.37 12.37 6.49
N ILE A 84 -4.96 11.17 6.40
CA ILE A 84 -4.25 9.95 5.98
C ILE A 84 -3.77 10.05 4.53
N GLU A 85 -4.51 10.73 3.65
CA GLU A 85 -4.18 10.81 2.22
C GLU A 85 -2.82 11.48 1.96
N VAL A 86 -2.48 12.50 2.76
CA VAL A 86 -1.26 13.30 2.64
C VAL A 86 -0.05 12.68 3.36
N MET A 87 -0.27 11.64 4.17
CA MET A 87 0.79 10.96 4.92
C MET A 87 1.61 9.99 4.06
N ASP A 88 2.89 9.84 4.43
CA ASP A 88 3.78 8.84 3.86
C ASP A 88 3.61 7.46 4.54
N ASN A 89 4.23 6.42 3.99
CA ASN A 89 4.08 5.07 4.55
C ASN A 89 4.65 4.92 5.96
N LYS A 90 5.63 5.75 6.36
CA LYS A 90 6.25 5.70 7.67
C LYS A 90 5.29 6.25 8.73
N ASP A 91 4.66 7.39 8.44
CA ASP A 91 3.63 7.98 9.30
C ASP A 91 2.45 7.02 9.47
N LEU A 92 1.98 6.45 8.36
CA LEU A 92 0.89 5.49 8.37
C LEU A 92 1.21 4.22 9.19
N PHE A 93 2.43 3.70 9.07
CA PHE A 93 2.90 2.58 9.87
C PHE A 93 2.93 2.92 11.37
N ASN A 94 3.43 4.10 11.74
CA ASN A 94 3.50 4.55 13.12
C ASN A 94 2.11 4.65 13.76
N ILE A 95 1.11 5.14 13.02
CA ILE A 95 -0.29 5.20 13.49
C ILE A 95 -0.81 3.78 13.79
N CYS A 96 -0.59 2.83 12.88
CA CYS A 96 -0.98 1.43 13.10
C CYS A 96 -0.29 0.82 14.31
N MET A 97 1.00 1.12 14.52
CA MET A 97 1.76 0.63 15.67
C MET A 97 1.31 1.27 17.00
N ALA A 98 0.90 2.54 16.99
CA ALA A 98 0.42 3.22 18.19
C ALA A 98 -0.84 2.56 18.76
N VAL A 99 -1.73 2.03 17.90
CA VAL A 99 -2.88 1.24 18.36
C VAL A 99 -2.46 -0.03 19.07
N ALA A 100 -1.47 -0.75 18.53
CA ALA A 100 -0.98 -1.98 19.15
C ALA A 100 -0.33 -1.74 20.53
N ALA A 101 0.31 -0.58 20.72
CA ALA A 101 0.95 -0.22 21.99
C ALA A 101 -0.03 0.29 23.06
N GLY A 102 -1.19 0.86 22.66
CA GLY A 102 -2.20 1.41 23.57
C GLY A 102 -3.21 0.40 24.12
N GLN A 103 -3.07 -0.90 23.84
CA GLN A 103 -3.96 -1.97 24.31
C GLN A 103 -3.44 -2.72 25.56
N ASN A 104 -2.48 -2.15 26.30
CA ASN A 104 -2.02 -2.67 27.60
C ASN A 104 -2.63 -1.92 28.79
#